data_AF-A0A158F9U4-F1
#
_entry.id   AF-A0A158F9U4-F1
#
_cell.length_a   1.000
_cell.length_b   1.000
_cell.length_c   1.000
_cell.angle_alpha   90.00
_cell.angle_beta   90.00
_cell.angle_gamma   90.00
#
_symmetry.space_group_name_H-M   'P 1'
#
loop_
_entity.id
_entity.type
_entity.pdbx_description
1 polymer ?
#
loop_
_entity_poly.entity_id
_entity_poly.type
_entity_poly.pdbx_seq_one_letter_code
_entity_poly.pdbx_strand_id
1 'polypeptide(L)'
;MIDSIQMPVIIPADAECKALLKDLEHTENCGGIARKLQPYLIQIPHGAYSALAKSGAIQPVVEYKYGTQFMQLITMDMYSDRFGFRLDGSMLLDPNSLIQ
;
A
#
# COMPACT_ATOMS: atom_id res chain seq x y z
N MET A 1 9.84 -24.79 3.81
CA MET A 1 10.11 -23.79 2.76
C MET A 1 9.12 -22.66 2.99
N ILE A 2 9.55 -21.56 3.60
CA ILE A 2 8.68 -20.40 3.79
C ILE A 2 8.94 -19.52 2.58
N ASP A 3 8.03 -19.55 1.61
CA ASP A 3 7.93 -18.52 0.59
C ASP A 3 7.53 -17.22 1.29
N SER A 4 8.52 -16.56 1.90
CA SER A 4 8.37 -15.24 2.52
C SER A 4 8.42 -14.18 1.42
N ILE A 5 7.54 -14.33 0.42
CA ILE A 5 7.41 -13.37 -0.66
C ILE A 5 6.91 -12.07 -0.03
N GLN A 6 7.79 -11.08 -0.02
CA GLN A 6 7.49 -9.73 0.44
C GLN A 6 6.95 -8.93 -0.75
N MET A 7 5.83 -8.25 -0.53
CA MET A 7 5.14 -7.47 -1.54
C MET A 7 5.22 -5.98 -1.17
N PRO A 8 5.63 -5.10 -2.11
CA PRO A 8 5.69 -3.66 -1.87
C PRO A 8 4.30 -3.03 -1.81
N VAL A 9 4.08 -2.15 -0.83
CA VAL A 9 2.89 -1.29 -0.73
C VAL A 9 3.33 0.14 -0.38
N ILE A 10 2.80 1.13 -1.12
CA ILE A 10 3.04 2.55 -0.91
C ILE A 10 2.10 3.06 0.18
N ILE A 11 2.65 3.76 1.17
CA ILE A 11 1.89 4.42 2.24
C ILE A 11 1.84 5.92 1.98
N PRO A 12 0.67 6.50 1.62
CA PRO A 12 0.51 7.93 1.37
C PRO A 12 0.42 8.74 2.68
N ALA A 13 1.48 8.68 3.49
CA ALA A 13 1.55 9.25 4.83
C ALA A 13 1.55 10.80 4.83
N ASP A 14 2.05 11.43 3.78
CA ASP A 14 2.17 12.89 3.67
C ASP A 14 1.69 13.43 2.32
N ALA A 15 1.68 14.76 2.21
CA ALA A 15 1.23 15.47 1.00
C ALA A 15 2.17 15.26 -0.20
N GLU A 16 3.47 15.04 0.04
CA GLU A 16 4.44 14.80 -1.04
C GLU A 16 4.18 13.43 -1.67
N CYS A 17 3.99 12.39 -0.87
CA CYS A 17 3.65 11.06 -1.37
C CYS A 17 2.35 11.09 -2.19
N LYS A 18 1.31 11.77 -1.68
CA LYS A 18 0.04 11.92 -2.40
C LYS A 18 0.20 12.66 -3.72
N ALA A 19 1.04 13.69 -3.78
CA ALA A 19 1.35 14.40 -5.02
C ALA A 19 2.08 13.50 -6.02
N LEU A 20 3.06 12.71 -5.56
CA LEU A 20 3.79 11.75 -6.41
C LEU A 20 2.86 10.67 -6.98
N LEU A 21 1.91 10.17 -6.18
CA LEU A 21 0.91 9.21 -6.64
C LEU A 21 -0.03 9.81 -7.70
N LYS A 22 -0.41 11.08 -7.54
CA LYS A 22 -1.19 11.81 -8.56
C LYS A 22 -0.38 12.03 -9.84
N ASP A 23 0.90 12.35 -9.71
CA ASP A 23 1.79 12.53 -10.87
C ASP A 23 1.97 11.22 -11.66
N LEU A 24 1.91 10.06 -11.00
CA LEU A 24 1.88 8.74 -11.68
C LEU A 24 0.68 8.59 -12.62
N GLU A 25 -0.47 9.18 -12.31
CA GLU A 25 -1.67 9.12 -13.16
C GLU A 25 -1.43 9.81 -14.52
N HIS A 26 -0.61 10.87 -14.52
CA HIS A 26 -0.42 11.73 -15.68
C HIS A 26 0.89 11.48 -16.44
N THR A 27 1.95 10.96 -15.80
CA THR A 27 3.25 10.77 -16.46
C THR A 27 3.34 9.49 -17.29
N GLU A 28 3.90 9.52 -18.49
CA GLU A 28 4.26 8.29 -19.22
C GLU A 28 5.54 7.64 -18.69
N ASN A 29 6.43 8.42 -18.05
CA ASN A 29 7.67 7.92 -17.46
C ASN A 29 7.56 7.83 -15.95
N CYS A 30 7.33 6.60 -15.45
CA CYS A 30 7.19 6.32 -14.03
C CYS A 30 8.53 6.20 -13.28
N GLY A 31 9.68 6.05 -13.96
CA GLY A 31 10.95 5.71 -13.31
C GLY A 31 11.44 6.77 -12.32
N GLY A 32 11.31 8.05 -12.67
CA GLY A 32 11.67 9.16 -11.79
C GLY A 32 10.77 9.24 -10.55
N ILE A 33 9.47 8.98 -10.72
CA ILE A 33 8.51 9.01 -9.62
C ILE A 33 8.66 7.78 -8.72
N ALA A 34 8.84 6.60 -9.31
CA ALA A 34 9.08 5.36 -8.58
C ALA A 34 10.27 5.49 -7.62
N ARG A 35 11.35 6.17 -8.06
CA ARG A 35 12.50 6.46 -7.21
C ARG A 35 12.16 7.37 -6.03
N LYS A 36 11.33 8.39 -6.24
CA LYS A 36 10.85 9.27 -5.16
C LYS A 36 9.85 8.57 -4.22
N LEU A 37 9.18 7.53 -4.71
CA LEU A 37 8.24 6.72 -3.91
C LEU A 37 8.93 5.65 -3.04
N GLN A 38 10.20 5.33 -3.31
CA GLN A 38 10.98 4.38 -2.51
C GLN A 38 10.91 4.57 -0.98
N PRO A 39 11.05 5.79 -0.42
CA PRO A 39 10.92 6.01 1.03
C PRO A 39 9.52 5.73 1.60
N TYR A 40 8.49 5.67 0.76
CA TYR A 40 7.10 5.42 1.14
C TYR A 40 6.69 3.96 0.98
N LEU A 41 7.59 3.10 0.50
CA LEU A 41 7.34 1.68 0.30
C LEU A 41 7.60 0.90 1.59
N ILE A 42 6.58 0.17 2.04
CA ILE A 42 6.73 -0.89 3.03
C ILE A 42 6.66 -2.25 2.34
N GLN A 43 7.42 -3.20 2.88
CA GLN A 43 7.40 -4.59 2.45
C GLN A 43 6.51 -5.37 3.42
N ILE A 44 5.52 -6.09 2.90
CA ILE A 44 4.62 -6.92 3.71
C ILE A 44 4.56 -8.36 3.21
N PRO A 45 4.32 -9.35 4.07
CA PRO A 45 4.16 -10.73 3.65
C PRO A 45 3.00 -10.91 2.68
N HIS A 46 3.14 -11.81 1.70
CA HIS A 46 2.12 -12.11 0.70
C HIS A 46 0.72 -12.41 1.30
N GLY A 47 0.66 -13.07 2.45
CA GLY A 47 -0.60 -13.32 3.16
C GLY A 47 -1.32 -12.03 3.58
N ALA A 48 -0.58 -11.08 4.17
CA ALA A 48 -1.11 -9.77 4.55
C ALA A 48 -1.50 -8.94 3.32
N TYR A 49 -0.66 -8.94 2.28
CA TYR A 49 -0.95 -8.28 1.01
C TYR A 49 -2.26 -8.78 0.39
N SER A 50 -2.44 -10.11 0.32
CA SER A 50 -3.66 -10.72 -0.22
C SER A 50 -4.89 -10.37 0.60
N ALA A 51 -4.78 -10.32 1.93
CA ALA A 51 -5.89 -9.94 2.80
C ALA A 51 -6.28 -8.47 2.59
N LEU A 52 -5.30 -7.56 2.51
CA LEU A 52 -5.52 -6.13 2.28
C LEU A 52 -6.06 -5.84 0.88
N ALA A 53 -5.60 -6.57 -0.14
CA ALA A 53 -6.11 -6.42 -1.50
C ALA A 53 -7.57 -6.89 -1.58
N LYS A 54 -7.90 -8.04 -0.96
CA LYS A 54 -9.28 -8.56 -0.90
C LYS A 54 -10.23 -7.65 -0.12
N SER A 55 -9.75 -6.95 0.90
CA SER A 55 -10.57 -5.99 1.64
C SER A 55 -10.71 -4.63 0.92
N GLY A 56 -9.94 -4.40 -0.16
CA GLY A 56 -9.87 -3.12 -0.85
C GLY A 56 -9.07 -2.04 -0.10
N ALA A 57 -8.37 -2.42 0.98
CA ALA A 57 -7.55 -1.50 1.77
C ALA A 57 -6.30 -1.03 1.03
N ILE A 58 -5.74 -1.90 0.18
CA ILE A 58 -4.73 -1.53 -0.83
C ILE A 58 -5.33 -1.64 -2.22
N GLN A 59 -4.96 -0.72 -3.11
CA GLN A 59 -5.42 -0.68 -4.49
C GLN A 59 -4.28 -0.31 -5.45
N PRO A 60 -4.35 -0.77 -6.71
CA PRO A 60 -3.39 -0.38 -7.72
C PRO A 60 -3.48 1.11 -8.04
N VAL A 61 -2.33 1.77 -8.16
CA VAL A 61 -2.21 3.11 -8.70
C VAL A 61 -2.32 2.98 -10.22
N VAL A 62 -3.44 3.42 -10.79
CA VAL A 62 -3.66 3.47 -12.25
C VAL A 62 -3.53 2.08 -12.88
N GLU A 63 -4.43 1.17 -12.51
CA GLU A 63 -4.40 -0.25 -12.90
C GLU A 63 -4.25 -0.46 -14.42
N TYR A 64 -4.94 0.33 -15.25
CA TYR A 64 -4.87 0.19 -16.70
C TYR A 64 -3.47 0.47 -17.28
N LYS A 65 -2.61 1.17 -16.55
CA LYS A 65 -1.28 1.61 -17.00
C LYS A 65 -0.16 0.80 -16.38
N TYR A 66 -0.27 0.50 -15.09
CA TYR A 66 0.78 -0.16 -14.33
C TYR A 66 0.37 -1.51 -13.73
N GLY A 67 -0.86 -1.97 -13.98
CA GLY A 67 -1.41 -3.18 -13.38
C GLY A 67 -1.31 -3.10 -11.86
N THR A 68 -0.64 -4.09 -11.27
CA THR A 68 -0.41 -4.20 -9.82
C THR A 68 0.99 -3.75 -9.38
N GLN A 69 1.78 -3.15 -10.27
CA GLN A 69 3.18 -2.78 -9.99
C GLN A 69 3.30 -1.74 -8.85
N PHE A 70 2.34 -0.82 -8.79
CA PHE A 70 2.25 0.19 -7.74
C PHE A 70 0.97 -0.06 -6.95
N MET A 71 1.06 -0.67 -5.78
CA MET A 71 -0.05 -0.75 -4.84
C MET A 71 0.07 0.36 -3.82
N GLN A 72 -1.03 1.06 -3.54
CA GLN A 72 -1.11 2.06 -2.49
C GLN A 72 -2.13 1.67 -1.42
N LEU A 73 -1.86 2.05 -0.18
CA LEU A 73 -2.85 1.98 0.89
C LEU A 73 -3.86 3.12 0.71
N ILE A 74 -5.13 2.77 0.48
CA ILE A 74 -6.23 3.74 0.36
C ILE A 74 -6.82 4.09 1.73
N THR A 75 -6.68 3.18 2.70
CA THR A 75 -7.27 3.35 4.03
C THR A 75 -6.33 4.08 4.99
N MET A 76 -6.32 5.41 4.91
CA MET A 76 -6.16 6.27 6.09
C MET A 76 -7.36 7.19 6.34
N ASP A 77 -8.27 7.37 5.37
CA ASP A 77 -9.38 8.34 5.47
C ASP A 77 -10.78 7.75 5.16
N MET A 78 -10.89 6.49 4.72
CA MET A 78 -12.15 5.93 4.21
C MET A 78 -13.01 5.20 5.27
N TYR A 79 -13.31 5.86 6.38
CA TYR A 79 -14.50 5.53 7.18
C TYR A 79 -15.71 6.26 6.57
N SER A 80 -16.59 5.55 5.88
CA SER A 80 -17.93 6.04 5.52
C SER A 80 -18.97 5.21 6.26
N ASP A 81 -19.90 5.90 6.95
CA ASP A 81 -20.97 5.40 7.83
C ASP A 81 -21.85 4.25 7.28
N ARG A 82 -21.69 3.82 6.02
CA ARG A 82 -22.54 2.81 5.37
C ARG A 82 -21.95 1.41 5.26
N PHE A 83 -20.63 1.26 5.34
CA PHE A 83 -19.97 -0.04 5.26
C PHE A 83 -18.97 -0.15 6.40
N GLY A 84 -19.42 -0.74 7.51
CA GLY A 84 -18.57 -0.95 8.66
C GLY A 84 -17.32 -1.72 8.29
N PHE A 85 -16.15 -1.19 8.62
CA PHE A 85 -14.94 -1.97 8.76
C PHE A 85 -14.56 -1.96 10.24
N ARG A 86 -14.86 -3.06 10.93
CA ARG A 86 -14.23 -3.35 12.22
C ARG A 86 -12.80 -3.76 11.90
N LEU A 87 -11.87 -2.80 11.95
CA LEU A 87 -10.52 -3.13 12.37
C LEU A 87 -10.67 -3.43 13.86
N ASP A 88 -10.89 -4.69 14.22
CA ASP A 88 -10.78 -5.11 15.61
C ASP A 88 -9.32 -4.86 16.03
N GLY A 89 -9.08 -3.68 16.58
CA GLY A 89 -8.36 -3.34 17.80
C GLY A 89 -7.16 -4.17 18.27
N SER A 90 -6.57 -5.07 17.48
CA SER A 90 -5.53 -6.00 17.91
C SER A 90 -4.64 -6.45 16.74
N MET A 91 -4.01 -5.53 16.02
CA MET A 91 -2.67 -5.82 15.48
C MET A 91 -1.87 -4.53 15.39
N LEU A 92 -1.44 -4.06 16.56
CA LEU A 92 -0.25 -3.23 16.65
C LEU A 92 0.89 -4.16 16.22
N LEU A 93 1.38 -4.00 15.00
CA LEU A 93 2.63 -4.62 14.59
C LEU A 93 3.73 -3.93 15.39
N ASP A 94 4.04 -4.47 16.58
CA ASP A 94 5.23 -4.10 17.31
C ASP A 94 6.45 -4.37 16.40
N PRO A 95 7.24 -3.35 16.03
CA PRO A 95 8.43 -3.56 15.20
C PRO A 95 9.47 -4.48 15.87
N ASN A 96 9.34 -4.77 17.17
CA ASN A 96 10.15 -5.74 17.90
C ASN A 96 9.61 -7.19 17.84
N SER A 97 8.44 -7.45 17.28
CA SER A 97 7.87 -8.81 17.24
C SER A 97 8.41 -9.68 16.10
N LEU A 98 9.34 -9.16 15.28
CA LEU A 98 9.97 -9.87 14.16
C LEU A 98 11.35 -10.49 14.52
N ILE A 99 11.68 -10.57 15.80
CA ILE A 99 12.86 -11.28 16.30
C ILE A 99 12.49 -12.31 17.38
N GLN A 100 12.06 -13.49 16.93
CA GLN A 100 12.29 -14.76 17.62
C GLN A 100 12.57 -15.84 16.57
#